data_AF-X1PM51-F1
#
_entry.id   AF-X1PM51-F1
#
_cell.length_a   1.000
_cell.length_b   1.000
_cell.length_c   1.000
_cell.angle_alpha   90.00
_cell.angle_beta   90.00
_cell.angle_gamma   90.00
#
_symmetry.space_group_name_H-M   'P 1'
#
loop_
_entity.id
_entity.type
_entity.pdbx_description
1 polymer ?
#
loop_
_entity_poly.entity_id
_entity_poly.type
_entity_poly.pdbx_seq_one_letter_code
_entity_poly.pdbx_strand_id
1 'polypeptide(L)'
;LQVTFTKFNCDWAPTFGYAHLAMLYPPEEFEAGDSDWRNQVGTGAFILTEYVTNSHAAYRRNPDWWDSEKIIDGKAYDTPFIDKLIFPVMLDKSTQIAALRTGSLDVANTINMLYEDTLASTSPDLILHKYRGGNALIMTFMCGHGPLADKNVRRALWIGT
;
A
#
# COMPACT_ATOMS: atom_id res chain seq x y z
N LEU A 1 5.86 25.84 -9.46
CA LEU A 1 6.42 25.84 -8.08
C LEU A 1 7.93 25.95 -8.18
N GLN A 2 8.56 26.89 -7.47
CA GLN A 2 10.03 26.99 -7.37
C GLN A 2 10.41 26.75 -5.91
N VAL A 3 11.23 25.73 -5.65
CA VAL A 3 11.74 25.39 -4.32
C VAL A 3 13.25 25.56 -4.32
N THR A 4 13.79 26.32 -3.37
CA THR A 4 15.24 26.54 -3.22
C THR A 4 15.74 25.81 -1.99
N PHE A 5 16.73 24.94 -2.16
CA PHE A 5 17.33 24.16 -1.07
C PHE A 5 18.60 24.81 -0.53
N THR A 6 18.80 24.73 0.79
CA THR A 6 20.01 25.24 1.46
C THR A 6 21.24 24.37 1.25
N LYS A 7 21.04 23.09 0.86
CA LYS A 7 22.11 22.14 0.54
C LYS A 7 21.66 21.14 -0.51
N PHE A 8 22.63 20.59 -1.22
CA PHE A 8 22.41 19.43 -2.09
C PHE A 8 22.02 18.21 -1.25
N ASN A 9 21.03 17.45 -1.73
CA ASN A 9 20.71 16.11 -1.25
C ASN A 9 20.23 15.28 -2.46
N CYS A 10 20.82 14.10 -2.66
CA CYS A 10 20.41 13.18 -3.73
C CYS A 10 18.99 12.63 -3.51
N ASP A 11 18.53 12.63 -2.26
CA ASP A 11 17.25 12.05 -1.90
C ASP A 11 16.07 13.00 -2.15
N TRP A 12 16.31 14.23 -2.61
CA TRP A 12 15.20 15.17 -2.87
C TRP A 12 14.23 14.65 -3.91
N ALA A 13 14.72 14.16 -5.05
CA ALA A 13 13.87 13.63 -6.11
C ALA A 13 12.96 12.47 -5.63
N PRO A 14 13.48 11.41 -5.00
CA PRO A 14 12.61 10.34 -4.49
C PRO A 14 11.70 10.80 -3.35
N THR A 15 12.13 11.75 -2.51
CA THR A 15 11.28 12.25 -1.41
C THR A 15 10.03 12.97 -1.93
N PHE A 16 10.16 13.81 -2.96
CA PHE A 16 9.00 14.47 -3.57
C PHE A 16 8.16 13.53 -4.45
N GLY A 17 8.78 12.50 -5.03
CA GLY A 17 8.08 11.52 -5.86
C GLY A 17 7.33 10.44 -5.06
N TYR A 18 7.73 10.17 -3.82
CA TYR A 18 7.04 9.21 -2.97
C TYR A 18 5.77 9.83 -2.40
N ALA A 19 4.63 9.38 -2.94
CA ALA A 19 3.31 9.92 -2.65
C ALA A 19 3.06 10.18 -1.16
N HIS A 20 3.40 9.26 -0.25
CA HIS A 20 3.13 9.44 1.19
C HIS A 20 3.94 10.55 1.89
N LEU A 21 5.04 11.03 1.29
CA LEU A 21 5.89 12.07 1.88
C LEU A 21 5.58 13.47 1.32
N ALA A 22 4.90 13.55 0.18
CA ALA A 22 4.64 14.80 -0.53
C ALA A 22 3.23 14.82 -1.16
N MET A 23 2.23 14.34 -0.42
CA MET A 23 0.83 14.45 -0.85
C MET A 23 0.44 15.92 -0.99
N LEU A 24 -0.30 16.22 -2.06
CA LEU A 24 -0.85 17.54 -2.30
C LEU A 24 -2.21 17.64 -1.61
N TYR A 25 -2.24 18.38 -0.51
CA TYR A 25 -3.47 18.65 0.23
C TYR A 25 -3.98 20.05 -0.11
N PRO A 26 -5.30 20.20 -0.33
CA PRO A 26 -5.86 21.52 -0.55
C PRO A 26 -6.04 22.26 0.80
N PRO A 27 -5.92 23.61 0.83
CA PRO A 27 -6.01 24.38 2.07
C PRO A 27 -7.30 24.15 2.87
N GLU A 28 -8.43 23.99 2.18
CA GLU A 28 -9.74 23.79 2.79
C GLU A 28 -9.85 22.51 3.65
N GLU A 29 -9.06 21.48 3.36
CA GLU A 29 -9.01 20.27 4.19
C GLU A 29 -8.48 20.58 5.59
N PHE A 30 -7.44 21.42 5.68
CA PHE A 30 -6.87 21.83 6.96
C PHE A 30 -7.81 22.76 7.73
N GLU A 31 -8.55 23.63 7.03
CA GLU A 31 -9.54 24.51 7.64
C GLU A 31 -10.74 23.74 8.20
N ALA A 32 -11.17 22.67 7.51
CA ALA A 32 -12.27 21.81 7.94
C ALA A 32 -11.88 20.86 9.10
N GLY A 33 -10.58 20.61 9.29
CA GLY A 33 -10.04 19.66 10.26
C GLY A 33 -9.69 18.33 9.61
N ASP A 34 -8.39 18.05 9.54
CA ASP A 34 -7.77 16.92 8.82
C ASP A 34 -8.02 15.54 9.46
N SER A 35 -8.39 15.50 10.74
CA SER A 35 -8.61 14.25 11.48
C SER A 35 -9.89 13.49 11.10
N ASP A 36 -10.91 14.14 10.54
CA ASP A 36 -12.13 13.46 10.09
C ASP A 36 -11.96 13.01 8.63
N TRP A 37 -12.14 11.71 8.38
CA TRP A 37 -12.07 11.13 7.04
C TRP A 37 -13.06 11.78 6.07
N ARG A 38 -14.15 12.37 6.56
CA ARG A 38 -15.16 13.07 5.76
C ARG A 38 -14.66 14.37 5.15
N ASN A 39 -13.62 14.95 5.75
CA ASN A 39 -13.01 16.19 5.29
C ASN A 39 -11.84 15.94 4.33
N GLN A 40 -11.45 14.68 4.13
CA GLN A 40 -10.34 14.30 3.26
C GLN A 40 -10.68 14.60 1.80
N VAL A 41 -9.82 15.35 1.12
CA VAL A 41 -9.97 15.72 -0.29
C VAL A 41 -8.74 15.28 -1.06
N GLY A 42 -8.94 14.56 -2.16
CA GLY A 42 -7.85 14.05 -2.99
C GLY A 42 -8.12 14.22 -4.48
N THR A 43 -7.04 14.24 -5.27
CA THR A 43 -7.07 14.36 -6.74
C THR A 43 -6.97 13.00 -7.45
N GLY A 44 -7.10 11.91 -6.69
CA GLY A 44 -6.98 10.55 -7.19
C GLY A 44 -8.20 10.05 -7.96
N ALA A 45 -8.06 8.84 -8.50
CA ALA A 45 -9.09 8.09 -9.23
C ALA A 45 -10.35 7.77 -8.43
N PHE A 46 -10.25 7.73 -7.10
CA PHE A 46 -11.31 7.25 -6.21
C PHE A 46 -11.53 8.21 -5.04
N ILE A 47 -12.79 8.41 -4.69
CA ILE A 47 -13.25 9.25 -3.58
C ILE A 47 -13.74 8.34 -2.46
N LEU A 48 -13.25 8.55 -1.24
CA LEU A 48 -13.72 7.84 -0.04
C LEU A 48 -15.17 8.25 0.27
N THR A 49 -16.07 7.28 0.35
CA THR A 49 -17.50 7.54 0.62
C THR A 49 -17.95 7.02 1.96
N GLU A 50 -17.29 5.99 2.48
CA GLU A 50 -17.65 5.37 3.75
C GLU A 50 -16.40 4.80 4.41
N TYR A 51 -16.28 5.05 5.71
CA TYR A 51 -15.28 4.39 6.55
C TYR A 51 -15.95 3.85 7.80
N VAL A 52 -16.02 2.52 7.89
CA VAL A 52 -16.50 1.80 9.06
C VAL A 52 -15.30 1.16 9.75
N THR A 53 -14.97 1.68 10.93
CA THR A 53 -13.84 1.22 11.75
C THR A 53 -13.87 -0.29 11.93
N ASN A 54 -12.72 -0.94 11.72
CA ASN A 54 -12.55 -2.41 11.79
C ASN A 54 -13.43 -3.23 10.84
N SER A 55 -14.06 -2.60 9.84
CA SER A 55 -14.89 -3.30 8.86
C SER A 55 -14.39 -3.05 7.44
N HIS A 56 -14.50 -1.82 6.93
CA HIS A 56 -14.08 -1.52 5.56
C HIS A 56 -13.97 -0.01 5.29
N ALA A 57 -13.25 0.32 4.23
CA ALA A 57 -13.31 1.61 3.56
C ALA A 57 -13.92 1.41 2.16
N ALA A 58 -14.98 2.16 1.82
CA ALA A 58 -15.60 2.12 0.51
C ALA A 58 -15.30 3.41 -0.25
N TYR A 59 -14.98 3.25 -1.53
CA TYR A 59 -14.65 4.33 -2.43
C TYR A 59 -15.52 4.23 -3.69
N ARG A 60 -15.86 5.39 -4.25
CA ARG A 60 -16.49 5.50 -5.56
C ARG A 60 -15.53 6.09 -6.58
N ARG A 61 -15.76 5.82 -7.86
CA ARG A 61 -15.09 6.50 -8.97
C ARG A 61 -15.17 8.04 -8.81
N ASN A 62 -14.03 8.71 -9.04
CA ASN A 62 -13.97 10.15 -9.20
C ASN A 62 -14.32 10.52 -10.66
N PRO A 63 -15.49 11.16 -10.92
CA PRO A 63 -15.86 11.55 -12.28
C PRO A 63 -14.97 12.67 -12.85
N ASP A 64 -14.32 13.43 -11.99
CA ASP A 64 -13.47 14.58 -12.35
C ASP A 64 -11.98 14.22 -12.33
N TRP A 65 -11.65 12.93 -12.41
CA TRP A 65 -10.25 12.50 -12.38
C TRP A 65 -9.52 12.90 -13.67
N TRP A 66 -8.35 13.52 -13.51
CA TRP A 66 -7.61 14.14 -14.62
C TRP A 66 -6.97 13.13 -15.59
N ASP A 67 -6.73 11.89 -15.16
CA ASP A 67 -6.17 10.78 -15.98
C ASP A 67 -7.29 9.83 -16.41
N SER A 68 -8.40 10.38 -16.90
CA SER A 68 -9.63 9.64 -17.23
C SER A 68 -9.57 8.87 -18.55
N GLU A 69 -8.51 9.00 -19.35
CA GLU A 69 -8.38 8.28 -20.62
C GLU A 69 -7.01 7.61 -20.73
N LYS A 70 -7.00 6.29 -20.98
CA LYS A 70 -5.77 5.54 -21.25
C LYS A 70 -5.82 4.85 -22.60
N ILE A 71 -4.70 4.96 -23.32
CA ILE A 71 -4.48 4.24 -24.57
C ILE A 71 -3.83 2.90 -24.23
N ILE A 72 -4.55 1.81 -24.49
CA ILE A 72 -4.08 0.44 -24.32
C ILE A 72 -4.24 -0.26 -25.67
N ASP A 73 -3.14 -0.83 -26.19
CA ASP A 73 -3.10 -1.50 -27.49
C ASP A 73 -3.65 -0.63 -28.65
N GLY A 74 -3.41 0.68 -28.59
CA GLY A 74 -3.84 1.64 -29.62
C GLY A 74 -5.32 2.06 -29.53
N LYS A 75 -6.06 1.61 -28.51
CA LYS A 75 -7.46 2.01 -28.27
C LYS A 75 -7.58 2.83 -26.98
N ALA A 76 -8.38 3.90 -27.04
CA ALA A 76 -8.72 4.72 -25.88
C ALA A 76 -9.77 4.01 -24.99
N TYR A 77 -9.54 4.03 -23.69
CA TYR A 77 -10.43 3.51 -22.66
C TYR A 77 -10.65 4.57 -21.57
N ASP A 78 -11.89 4.65 -21.09
CA ASP A 78 -12.22 5.44 -19.91
C ASP A 78 -11.64 4.77 -18.65
N THR A 79 -10.99 5.58 -17.80
CA THR A 79 -10.40 5.13 -16.54
C THR A 79 -10.90 5.99 -15.39
N PRO A 80 -11.06 5.43 -14.18
CA PRO A 80 -10.73 4.07 -13.73
C PRO A 80 -11.62 2.98 -14.35
N PHE A 81 -11.24 1.70 -14.33
CA PHE A 81 -12.07 0.65 -14.94
C PHE A 81 -13.26 0.20 -14.08
N ILE A 82 -13.24 0.53 -12.78
CA ILE A 82 -14.21 0.08 -11.80
C ILE A 82 -14.95 1.26 -11.20
N ASP A 83 -16.22 1.05 -10.86
CA ASP A 83 -17.08 2.11 -10.31
C ASP A 83 -17.00 2.23 -8.79
N LYS A 84 -16.73 1.09 -8.13
CA LYS A 84 -16.64 0.99 -6.67
C LYS A 84 -15.43 0.16 -6.29
N LEU A 85 -14.73 0.62 -5.26
CA LEU A 85 -13.61 -0.08 -4.64
C LEU A 85 -13.88 -0.23 -3.15
N ILE A 86 -13.79 -1.45 -2.64
CA ILE A 86 -13.98 -1.75 -1.23
C ILE A 86 -12.68 -2.33 -0.69
N PHE A 87 -12.15 -1.71 0.36
CA PHE A 87 -11.03 -2.23 1.13
C PHE A 87 -11.53 -2.81 2.45
N PRO A 88 -11.81 -4.11 2.52
CA PRO A 88 -12.24 -4.75 3.76
C PRO A 88 -11.06 -4.92 4.73
N VAL A 89 -11.34 -4.72 6.02
CA VAL A 89 -10.41 -4.97 7.11
C VAL A 89 -10.58 -6.43 7.55
N MET A 90 -9.77 -7.31 6.98
CA MET A 90 -9.74 -8.73 7.35
C MET A 90 -8.40 -9.02 8.02
N LEU A 91 -8.35 -9.17 9.34
CA LEU A 91 -7.07 -9.39 10.04
C LEU A 91 -6.59 -10.84 9.94
N ASP A 92 -7.53 -11.78 9.96
CA ASP A 92 -7.21 -13.21 9.90
C ASP A 92 -6.90 -13.67 8.47
N LYS A 93 -5.77 -14.34 8.31
CA LYS A 93 -5.29 -14.79 6.99
C LYS A 93 -6.10 -15.93 6.43
N SER A 94 -6.62 -16.84 7.27
CA SER A 94 -7.44 -17.94 6.77
C SER A 94 -8.76 -17.44 6.18
N THR A 95 -9.33 -16.40 6.79
CA THR A 95 -10.55 -15.73 6.33
C THR A 95 -10.31 -15.00 5.00
N GLN A 96 -9.18 -14.29 4.84
CA GLN A 96 -8.80 -13.69 3.55
C GLN A 96 -8.73 -14.75 2.43
N ILE A 97 -8.09 -15.88 2.70
CA ILE A 97 -7.91 -16.97 1.74
C ILE A 97 -9.25 -17.62 1.39
N ALA A 98 -10.13 -17.84 2.38
CA ALA A 98 -11.48 -18.35 2.14
C ALA A 98 -12.31 -17.39 1.27
N ALA A 99 -12.28 -16.08 1.57
CA ALA A 99 -12.97 -15.08 0.77
C ALA A 99 -12.47 -15.04 -0.68
N LEU A 100 -11.15 -15.13 -0.88
CA LEU A 100 -10.52 -15.21 -2.21
C LEU A 100 -11.00 -16.44 -2.99
N ARG A 101 -11.04 -17.63 -2.35
CA ARG A 101 -11.54 -18.86 -2.99
C ARG A 101 -13.00 -18.77 -3.43
N THR A 102 -13.82 -18.06 -2.68
CA THR A 102 -15.25 -17.88 -2.97
C THR A 102 -15.55 -16.74 -3.94
N GLY A 103 -14.54 -15.95 -4.34
CA GLY A 103 -14.74 -14.74 -5.15
C GLY A 103 -15.39 -13.58 -4.39
N SER A 104 -15.51 -13.67 -3.05
CA SER A 104 -15.96 -12.53 -2.23
C SER A 104 -14.88 -11.46 -2.07
N LEU A 105 -13.62 -11.82 -2.34
CA LEU A 105 -12.47 -10.92 -2.41
C LEU A 105 -11.80 -11.09 -3.78
N ASP A 106 -11.71 -10.01 -4.56
CA ASP A 106 -11.15 -10.07 -5.92
C ASP A 106 -9.61 -10.07 -5.92
N VAL A 107 -8.99 -9.35 -4.98
CA VAL A 107 -7.53 -9.16 -4.93
C VAL A 107 -7.02 -9.30 -3.50
N ALA A 108 -6.03 -10.17 -3.31
CA ALA A 108 -5.23 -10.26 -2.09
C ALA A 108 -3.82 -9.72 -2.35
N ASN A 109 -3.45 -8.60 -1.72
CA ASN A 109 -2.14 -7.94 -1.93
C ASN A 109 -0.96 -8.83 -1.52
N THR A 110 -1.12 -9.61 -0.45
CA THR A 110 -0.12 -10.59 -0.01
C THR A 110 -0.79 -11.85 0.52
N ILE A 111 -0.32 -13.00 0.04
CA ILE A 111 -0.66 -14.31 0.57
C ILE A 111 0.56 -14.92 1.27
N ASN A 112 0.31 -15.73 2.30
CA ASN A 112 1.39 -16.53 2.88
C ASN A 112 1.73 -17.67 1.91
N MET A 113 3.03 -17.93 1.73
CA MET A 113 3.54 -19.01 0.88
C MET A 113 2.93 -20.38 1.23
N LEU A 114 2.57 -20.61 2.50
CA LEU A 114 1.89 -21.83 2.94
C LEU A 114 0.57 -22.13 2.21
N TYR A 115 -0.12 -21.10 1.70
CA TYR A 115 -1.40 -21.27 1.01
C TYR A 115 -1.25 -21.40 -0.51
N GLU A 116 -0.05 -21.21 -1.06
CA GLU A 116 0.18 -21.14 -2.51
C GLU A 116 -0.29 -22.42 -3.22
N ASP A 117 0.25 -23.58 -2.84
CA ASP A 117 -0.09 -24.87 -3.46
C ASP A 117 -1.59 -25.19 -3.32
N THR A 118 -2.14 -24.88 -2.14
CA THR A 118 -3.55 -25.14 -1.87
C THR A 118 -4.45 -24.26 -2.75
N LEU A 119 -4.11 -22.97 -2.93
CA LEU A 119 -4.87 -22.06 -3.79
C LEU A 119 -4.75 -22.47 -5.26
N ALA A 120 -3.56 -22.83 -5.72
CA ALA A 120 -3.35 -23.31 -7.08
C ALA A 120 -4.19 -24.56 -7.40
N SER A 121 -4.35 -25.47 -6.42
CA SER A 121 -5.18 -26.67 -6.58
C SER A 121 -6.68 -26.42 -6.47
N THR A 122 -7.14 -25.53 -5.58
CA THR A 122 -8.58 -25.34 -5.30
C THR A 122 -9.23 -24.27 -6.16
N SER A 123 -8.44 -23.33 -6.68
CA SER A 123 -8.93 -22.11 -7.35
C SER A 123 -8.04 -21.79 -8.56
N PRO A 124 -8.08 -22.62 -9.61
CA PRO A 124 -7.18 -22.51 -10.76
C PRO A 124 -7.37 -21.22 -11.59
N ASP A 125 -8.51 -20.55 -11.45
CA ASP A 125 -8.79 -19.27 -12.13
C ASP A 125 -8.05 -18.08 -11.50
N LEU A 126 -7.46 -18.24 -10.31
CA LEU A 126 -6.70 -17.18 -9.65
C LEU A 126 -5.35 -16.97 -10.34
N ILE A 127 -5.06 -15.72 -10.65
CA ILE A 127 -3.76 -15.34 -11.22
C ILE A 127 -2.80 -14.98 -10.08
N LEU A 128 -1.75 -15.78 -9.94
CA LEU A 128 -0.68 -15.51 -8.97
C LEU A 128 0.44 -14.69 -9.61
N HIS A 129 0.57 -13.44 -9.20
CA HIS A 129 1.72 -12.61 -9.57
C HIS A 129 2.85 -12.72 -8.54
N LYS A 130 4.01 -13.25 -8.97
CA LYS A 130 5.23 -13.26 -8.17
C LYS A 130 6.19 -12.17 -8.64
N TYR A 131 6.60 -11.31 -7.73
CA TYR A 131 7.61 -10.28 -7.97
C TYR A 131 8.62 -10.26 -6.83
N ARG A 132 9.85 -9.81 -7.12
CA ARG A 132 10.86 -9.63 -6.08
C ARG A 132 10.54 -8.36 -5.30
N GLY A 133 10.26 -8.50 -4.01
CA GLY A 133 10.12 -7.36 -3.11
C GLY A 133 11.45 -6.63 -2.90
N GLY A 134 11.39 -5.32 -2.66
CA GLY A 134 12.54 -4.50 -2.29
C GLY A 134 12.89 -4.50 -0.80
N ASN A 135 12.25 -5.39 -0.01
CA ASN A 135 12.39 -5.42 1.44
C ASN A 135 13.49 -6.39 1.86
N ALA A 136 14.27 -6.01 2.88
CA ALA A 136 15.22 -6.88 3.55
C ALA A 136 14.74 -7.13 4.99
N LEU A 137 14.70 -8.40 5.40
CA LEU A 137 14.54 -8.74 6.81
C LEU A 137 15.89 -8.54 7.48
N ILE A 138 15.98 -7.54 8.36
CA ILE A 138 17.21 -7.21 9.10
C ILE A 138 16.91 -7.34 10.58
N MET A 139 17.78 -8.05 11.29
CA MET A 139 17.76 -8.04 12.75
C MET A 139 18.52 -6.81 13.25
N THR A 140 17.83 -5.90 13.93
CA THR A 140 18.45 -4.70 14.51
C THR A 140 18.86 -4.97 15.94
N PHE A 141 20.11 -4.63 16.29
CA PHE A 141 20.64 -4.76 17.65
C PHE A 141 20.73 -3.39 18.34
N MET A 142 20.20 -3.30 19.56
CA MET A 142 20.39 -2.14 20.43
C MET A 142 21.83 -2.14 20.96
N CYS A 143 22.71 -1.41 20.30
CA CYS A 143 24.15 -1.41 20.61
C CYS A 143 24.54 -0.43 21.74
N GLY A 144 23.59 0.28 22.33
CA GLY A 144 23.84 1.31 23.35
C GLY A 144 23.98 0.78 24.78
N HIS A 145 23.52 -0.43 25.07
CA HIS A 145 23.55 -1.00 26.42
C HIS A 145 23.44 -2.54 26.41
N GLY A 146 23.81 -3.16 27.53
CA GLY A 146 23.68 -4.60 27.73
C GLY A 146 24.67 -5.43 26.91
N PRO A 147 24.44 -6.75 26.77
CA PRO A 147 25.39 -7.66 26.13
C PRO A 147 25.60 -7.38 24.65
N LEU A 148 24.60 -6.78 23.99
CA LEU A 148 24.66 -6.41 22.57
C LEU A 148 25.53 -5.18 22.31
N ALA A 149 25.99 -4.45 23.35
CA ALA A 149 26.98 -3.40 23.20
C ALA A 149 28.35 -3.97 22.77
N ASP A 150 28.70 -5.18 23.22
CA ASP A 150 29.93 -5.86 22.81
C ASP A 150 29.84 -6.35 21.35
N LYS A 151 30.76 -5.87 20.51
CA LYS A 151 30.88 -6.26 19.10
C LYS A 151 31.13 -7.76 18.95
N ASN A 152 31.81 -8.40 19.88
CA ASN A 152 32.12 -9.83 19.83
C ASN A 152 30.87 -10.68 20.08
N VAL A 153 29.98 -10.24 20.98
CA VAL A 153 28.67 -10.89 21.18
C VAL A 153 27.84 -10.81 19.90
N ARG A 154 27.79 -9.64 19.24
CA ARG A 154 27.07 -9.49 17.96
C ARG A 154 27.66 -10.37 16.84
N ARG A 155 28.98 -10.50 16.78
CA ARG A 155 29.65 -11.40 15.82
C ARG A 155 29.35 -12.87 16.12
N ALA A 156 29.35 -13.27 17.39
CA ALA A 156 29.01 -14.63 17.78
C ALA A 156 27.57 -14.98 17.38
N LEU A 157 26.62 -14.07 17.61
CA LEU A 157 25.23 -14.23 17.18
C LEU A 157 25.10 -14.37 15.65
N TRP A 158 25.88 -13.62 14.88
CA TRP A 158 25.87 -13.71 13.41
C TRP A 158 26.33 -15.07 12.87
N ILE A 159 27.26 -15.73 13.57
CA ILE A 159 27.78 -17.05 13.17
C ILE A 159 26.86 -18.18 13.66
N GLY A 160 26.09 -17.94 14.73
CA GLY A 160 25.24 -18.93 15.37
C GLY A 160 23.83 -19.09 14.77
N THR A 161 23.44 -18.26 13.80
CA THR A 161 22.21 -18.36 13.01
C THR A 161 22.52 -18.87 11.61
#